data_AF-A0A5M6HWC1-F1
#
_entry.id   AF-A0A5M6HWC1-F1
#
_cell.length_a   1.000
_cell.length_b   1.000
_cell.length_c   1.000
_cell.angle_alpha   90.00
_cell.angle_beta   90.00
_cell.angle_gamma   90.00
#
_symmetry.space_group_name_H-M   'P 1'
#
loop_
_entity.id
_entity.type
_entity.pdbx_description
1 polymer ?
#
loop_
_entity_poly.entity_id
_entity_poly.type
_entity_poly.pdbx_seq_one_letter_code
_entity_poly.pdbx_strand_id
1 'polypeptide(L)'
;MDWTDLAAPLGRVGGSLLGGLVGGPAGAAIGERIGGALGGALGVPATPEAIGAAIDENPAVAAQIVQRIEREYGPELIAYAHAQLAFATQLARDEKTEGWTGYGWRRLAGWSVPVLGLWQLLVGPVVQAITGATLTTDFAAFVAYAGIVTTFLMGGHTLKEVMGRK
;
A
#
# COMPACT_ATOMS: atom_id res chain seq x y z
N MET A 1 -12.19 11.56 -7.01
CA MET A 1 -13.17 10.47 -6.82
C MET A 1 -12.36 9.21 -6.85
N ASP A 2 -12.57 8.32 -5.89
CA ASP A 2 -11.87 7.05 -5.85
C ASP A 2 -12.65 6.01 -6.64
N TRP A 3 -11.97 4.97 -7.10
CA TRP A 3 -12.61 3.85 -7.81
C TRP A 3 -13.75 3.22 -6.99
N THR A 4 -13.62 3.16 -5.67
CA THR A 4 -14.66 2.65 -4.77
C THR A 4 -15.94 3.49 -4.78
N ASP A 5 -15.85 4.78 -5.10
CA ASP A 5 -17.01 5.68 -5.15
C ASP A 5 -17.95 5.33 -6.33
N LEU A 6 -17.45 4.60 -7.33
CA LEU A 6 -18.27 4.09 -8.43
C LEU A 6 -19.22 2.96 -8.02
N ALA A 7 -19.06 2.36 -6.84
CA ALA A 7 -19.90 1.27 -6.39
C ALA A 7 -21.39 1.62 -6.38
N ALA A 8 -21.75 2.81 -5.88
CA ALA A 8 -23.13 3.27 -5.83
C ALA A 8 -23.71 3.62 -7.23
N PRO A 9 -23.03 4.40 -8.09
CA PRO A 9 -23.42 4.58 -9.49
C PRO A 9 -23.59 3.27 -10.27
N LEU A 10 -22.64 2.33 -10.16
CA LEU A 10 -22.70 1.03 -10.83
C LEU A 10 -23.87 0.18 -10.32
N GLY A 11 -24.10 0.17 -9.00
CA GLY A 11 -25.26 -0.49 -8.40
C GLY A 11 -26.59 0.08 -8.87
N ARG A 12 -26.69 1.41 -9.02
CA ARG A 12 -27.92 2.09 -9.51
C ARG A 12 -28.31 1.67 -10.92
N VAL A 13 -27.33 1.41 -11.80
CA VAL A 13 -27.59 0.97 -13.19
C VAL A 13 -27.72 -0.55 -13.35
N GLY A 14 -27.81 -1.28 -12.23
CA GLY A 14 -28.02 -2.73 -12.22
C GLY A 14 -26.75 -3.56 -12.33
N GLY A 15 -25.57 -2.95 -12.15
CA GLY A 15 -24.29 -3.67 -12.03
C GLY A 15 -24.07 -4.18 -10.62
N SER A 16 -24.83 -5.19 -10.19
CA SER A 16 -24.76 -5.72 -8.83
C SER A 16 -23.40 -6.38 -8.54
N LEU A 17 -22.79 -7.04 -9.54
CA LEU A 17 -21.50 -7.69 -9.37
C LEU A 17 -20.38 -6.64 -9.35
N LEU A 18 -20.33 -5.74 -10.34
CA LEU A 18 -19.31 -4.69 -10.39
C LEU A 18 -19.47 -3.72 -9.23
N GLY A 19 -20.69 -3.33 -8.87
CA GLY A 19 -20.96 -2.47 -7.71
C GLY A 19 -20.49 -3.12 -6.40
N GLY A 20 -20.75 -4.41 -6.21
CA GLY A 20 -20.29 -5.14 -5.02
C GLY A 20 -18.77 -5.33 -4.97
N LEU A 21 -18.15 -5.67 -6.10
CA LEU A 21 -16.70 -5.88 -6.19
C LEU A 21 -15.92 -4.57 -6.04
N VAL A 22 -16.36 -3.51 -6.72
CA VAL A 22 -15.76 -2.17 -6.65
C VAL A 22 -16.03 -1.48 -5.31
N GLY A 23 -17.13 -1.76 -4.65
CA GLY A 23 -17.40 -1.27 -3.29
C GLY A 23 -16.71 -2.08 -2.19
N GLY A 24 -16.12 -3.23 -2.54
CA GLY A 24 -15.48 -4.14 -1.60
C GLY A 24 -14.05 -3.76 -1.22
N PRO A 25 -13.39 -4.54 -0.33
CA PRO A 25 -12.02 -4.28 0.13
C PRO A 25 -10.97 -4.27 -0.98
N ALA A 26 -11.22 -4.98 -2.08
CA ALA A 26 -10.37 -5.02 -3.27
C ALA A 26 -10.83 -4.01 -4.35
N GLY A 27 -11.77 -3.13 -4.01
CA GLY A 27 -12.54 -2.32 -4.94
C GLY A 27 -11.74 -1.34 -5.77
N ALA A 28 -10.69 -0.75 -5.19
CA ALA A 28 -9.80 0.15 -5.92
C ALA A 28 -9.05 -0.57 -7.06
N ALA A 29 -8.42 -1.71 -6.76
CA ALA A 29 -7.68 -2.49 -7.75
C ALA A 29 -8.60 -3.09 -8.82
N ILE A 30 -9.81 -3.51 -8.43
CA ILE A 30 -10.82 -4.00 -9.38
C ILE A 30 -11.28 -2.87 -10.29
N GLY A 31 -11.56 -1.70 -9.72
CA GLY A 31 -11.94 -0.49 -10.46
C GLY A 31 -10.90 -0.09 -11.50
N GLU A 32 -9.62 -0.05 -11.14
CA GLU A 32 -8.52 0.22 -12.07
C GLU A 32 -8.48 -0.76 -13.24
N ARG A 33 -8.67 -2.07 -12.97
CA ARG A 33 -8.66 -3.11 -14.00
C ARG A 33 -9.83 -2.96 -14.98
N ILE A 34 -11.03 -2.67 -14.48
CA ILE A 34 -12.24 -2.55 -15.33
C ILE A 34 -12.42 -1.15 -15.93
N GLY A 35 -11.73 -0.15 -15.41
CA GLY A 35 -11.85 1.25 -15.81
C GLY A 35 -11.60 1.46 -17.30
N GLY A 36 -10.63 0.73 -17.87
CA GLY A 36 -10.37 0.75 -19.31
C GLY A 36 -11.52 0.20 -20.15
N ALA A 37 -12.14 -0.90 -19.71
CA ALA A 37 -13.28 -1.51 -20.40
C ALA A 37 -14.55 -0.63 -20.32
N LEU A 38 -14.80 -0.06 -19.13
CA LEU A 38 -15.93 0.87 -18.93
C LEU A 38 -15.73 2.16 -19.72
N GLY A 39 -14.56 2.80 -19.61
CA GLY A 39 -14.25 4.02 -20.35
C GLY A 39 -14.32 3.82 -21.86
N GLY A 40 -13.73 2.73 -22.37
CA GLY A 40 -13.79 2.38 -23.80
C GLY A 40 -15.21 2.12 -24.31
N ALA A 41 -16.04 1.45 -23.51
CA ALA A 41 -17.43 1.18 -23.89
C ALA A 41 -18.36 2.40 -23.78
N LEU A 42 -18.09 3.30 -22.83
CA LEU A 42 -18.83 4.55 -22.62
C LEU A 42 -18.32 5.70 -23.51
N GLY A 43 -17.15 5.54 -24.15
CA GLY A 43 -16.53 6.57 -24.97
C GLY A 43 -15.93 7.72 -24.15
N VAL A 44 -15.62 7.48 -22.88
CA VAL A 44 -15.09 8.49 -21.94
C VAL A 44 -13.70 8.08 -21.43
N PRO A 45 -12.91 9.03 -20.90
CA PRO A 45 -11.65 8.70 -20.23
C PRO A 45 -11.84 7.59 -19.18
N ALA A 46 -10.86 6.69 -19.08
CA ALA A 46 -10.84 5.59 -18.10
C ALA A 46 -10.50 6.09 -16.69
N THR A 47 -11.26 7.07 -16.20
CA THR A 47 -11.14 7.65 -14.87
C THR A 47 -12.47 7.48 -14.11
N PRO A 48 -12.44 7.33 -12.78
CA PRO A 48 -13.66 7.14 -12.00
C PRO A 48 -14.62 8.33 -12.12
N GLU A 49 -14.10 9.55 -12.22
CA GLU A 49 -14.91 10.75 -12.43
C GLU A 49 -15.65 10.74 -13.77
N ALA A 50 -14.95 10.42 -14.86
CA ALA A 50 -15.53 10.47 -16.20
C ALA A 50 -16.55 9.34 -16.42
N ILE A 51 -16.26 8.15 -15.88
CA ILE A 51 -17.20 7.02 -15.90
C ILE A 51 -18.43 7.34 -15.03
N GLY A 52 -18.24 7.92 -13.84
CA GLY A 52 -19.33 8.32 -12.96
C GLY A 52 -20.25 9.34 -13.62
N ALA A 53 -19.67 10.38 -14.24
CA ALA A 53 -20.42 11.38 -14.99
C ALA A 53 -21.18 10.78 -16.17
N ALA A 54 -20.57 9.86 -16.93
CA ALA A 54 -21.23 9.19 -18.05
C ALA A 54 -22.41 8.30 -17.61
N ILE A 55 -22.29 7.66 -16.44
CA ILE A 55 -23.36 6.88 -15.83
C ILE A 55 -24.54 7.79 -15.45
N ASP A 56 -24.27 8.96 -14.87
CA ASP A 56 -25.32 9.90 -14.47
C ASP A 56 -25.97 10.61 -15.68
N GLU A 57 -25.21 10.88 -16.73
CA GLU A 57 -25.71 11.51 -17.96
C GLU A 57 -26.65 10.59 -18.75
N ASN A 58 -26.28 9.30 -18.90
CA ASN A 58 -27.07 8.32 -19.66
C ASN A 58 -27.22 6.98 -18.92
N PRO A 59 -28.06 6.91 -17.86
CA PRO A 59 -28.19 5.71 -17.03
C PRO A 59 -28.65 4.46 -17.80
N ALA A 60 -29.50 4.63 -18.82
CA ALA A 60 -30.03 3.52 -19.62
C ALA A 60 -28.95 2.87 -20.50
N VAL A 61 -28.05 3.68 -21.08
CA VAL A 61 -26.93 3.19 -21.91
C VAL A 61 -25.87 2.56 -21.01
N ALA A 62 -25.56 3.21 -19.89
CA ALA A 62 -24.63 2.69 -18.89
C ALA A 62 -25.09 1.32 -18.35
N ALA A 63 -26.39 1.13 -18.09
CA ALA A 63 -26.93 -0.15 -17.65
C ALA A 63 -26.64 -1.29 -18.64
N GLN A 64 -26.80 -1.06 -19.94
CA GLN A 64 -26.53 -2.08 -20.96
C GLN A 64 -25.03 -2.41 -21.04
N ILE A 65 -24.17 -1.39 -20.95
CA ILE A 65 -22.71 -1.55 -20.98
C ILE A 65 -22.22 -2.33 -19.76
N VAL A 66 -22.68 -1.93 -18.57
CA VAL A 66 -22.33 -2.56 -17.29
C VAL A 66 -22.76 -4.03 -17.28
N GLN A 67 -23.99 -4.33 -17.70
CA GLN A 67 -24.47 -5.72 -17.79
C GLN A 67 -23.68 -6.55 -18.81
N ARG A 68 -23.26 -5.96 -19.92
CA ARG A 68 -22.42 -6.64 -20.91
C ARG A 68 -21.06 -6.99 -20.32
N ILE A 69 -20.41 -6.04 -19.66
CA ILE A 69 -19.10 -6.23 -19.00
C ILE A 69 -19.21 -7.28 -17.89
N GLU A 70 -20.29 -7.28 -17.10
CA GLU A 70 -20.51 -8.32 -16.09
C GLU A 70 -20.65 -9.72 -16.68
N ARG A 71 -21.33 -9.87 -17.81
CA ARG A 71 -21.46 -11.17 -18.49
C ARG A 71 -20.14 -11.65 -19.08
N GLU A 72 -19.33 -10.72 -19.60
CA GLU A 72 -18.06 -11.02 -20.27
C GLU A 72 -16.94 -11.31 -19.25
N TYR A 73 -16.80 -10.47 -18.23
CA TYR A 73 -15.67 -10.49 -17.28
C TYR A 73 -16.04 -10.99 -15.89
N GLY A 74 -17.32 -11.22 -15.58
CA GLY A 74 -17.78 -11.54 -14.23
C GLY A 74 -17.01 -12.68 -13.54
N PRO A 75 -16.85 -13.86 -14.16
CA PRO A 75 -16.11 -14.98 -13.56
C PRO A 75 -14.64 -14.66 -13.27
N GLU A 76 -13.98 -13.94 -14.18
CA GLU A 76 -12.57 -13.55 -14.03
C GLU A 76 -12.40 -12.52 -12.91
N LEU A 77 -13.31 -11.54 -12.81
CA LEU A 77 -13.28 -10.51 -11.78
C LEU A 77 -13.50 -11.09 -10.38
N ILE A 78 -14.39 -12.10 -10.26
CA ILE A 78 -14.58 -12.82 -9.00
C ILE A 78 -13.32 -13.59 -8.62
N ALA A 79 -12.69 -14.29 -9.56
CA ALA A 79 -11.45 -15.02 -9.30
C ALA A 79 -10.31 -14.07 -8.88
N TYR A 80 -10.20 -12.92 -9.55
CA TYR A 80 -9.23 -11.88 -9.19
C TYR A 80 -9.49 -11.29 -7.80
N ALA A 81 -10.75 -10.97 -7.48
CA ALA A 81 -11.13 -10.47 -6.16
C ALA A 81 -10.78 -11.46 -5.04
N HIS A 82 -11.05 -12.76 -5.26
CA HIS A 82 -10.66 -13.81 -4.34
C HIS A 82 -9.14 -13.96 -4.21
N ALA A 83 -8.39 -13.86 -5.30
CA ALA A 83 -6.93 -13.91 -5.25
C ALA A 83 -6.35 -12.75 -4.42
N GLN A 84 -6.90 -11.54 -4.58
CA GLN A 84 -6.46 -10.36 -3.83
C GLN A 84 -6.77 -10.50 -2.32
N LEU A 85 -7.98 -10.97 -1.99
CA LEU A 85 -8.38 -11.26 -0.60
C LEU A 85 -7.54 -12.39 0.01
N ALA A 86 -7.27 -13.45 -0.75
CA ALA A 86 -6.42 -14.56 -0.31
C ALA A 86 -5.00 -14.09 -0.03
N PHE A 87 -4.44 -13.23 -0.88
CA PHE A 87 -3.12 -12.65 -0.67
C PHE A 87 -3.08 -11.75 0.57
N ALA A 88 -4.07 -10.87 0.74
CA ALA A 88 -4.17 -10.00 1.91
C ALA A 88 -4.34 -10.80 3.21
N THR A 89 -5.13 -11.87 3.19
CA THR A 89 -5.32 -12.75 4.36
C THR A 89 -4.11 -13.63 4.65
N GLN A 90 -3.34 -14.02 3.63
CA GLN A 90 -2.04 -14.67 3.79
C GLN A 90 -1.06 -13.73 4.47
N LEU A 91 -0.89 -12.50 3.98
CA LEU A 91 -0.04 -11.50 4.64
C LEU A 91 -0.43 -11.27 6.10
N ALA A 92 -1.72 -11.12 6.38
CA ALA A 92 -2.22 -10.94 7.74
C ALA A 92 -2.06 -12.18 8.63
N ARG A 93 -1.99 -13.39 8.04
CA ARG A 93 -1.66 -14.62 8.77
C ARG A 93 -0.17 -14.70 9.01
N ASP A 94 0.64 -14.50 7.99
CA ASP A 94 2.09 -14.52 8.06
C ASP A 94 2.57 -13.53 9.13
N GLU A 95 2.03 -12.31 9.16
CA GLU A 95 2.33 -11.31 10.18
C GLU A 95 1.98 -11.77 11.63
N LYS A 96 0.96 -12.62 11.79
CA LYS A 96 0.56 -13.18 13.10
C LYS A 96 1.37 -14.42 13.49
N THR A 97 1.79 -15.23 12.53
CA THR A 97 2.63 -16.42 12.75
C THR A 97 4.11 -16.10 12.82
N GLU A 98 4.54 -14.95 12.30
CA GLU A 98 5.91 -14.47 12.40
C GLU A 98 6.19 -13.91 13.81
N GLY A 99 6.56 -14.82 14.70
CA GLY A 99 7.13 -14.48 16.00
C GLY A 99 8.54 -13.90 15.92
N TRP A 100 9.23 -13.84 17.06
CA TRP A 100 10.61 -13.35 17.21
C TRP A 100 11.60 -13.93 16.17
N THR A 101 11.36 -15.15 15.68
CA THR A 101 12.25 -15.91 14.79
C THR A 101 12.22 -15.50 13.31
N GLY A 102 11.20 -14.76 12.85
CA GLY A 102 11.10 -14.31 11.45
C GLY A 102 11.72 -12.93 11.24
N TYR A 103 10.91 -11.88 11.46
CA TYR A 103 11.29 -10.47 11.28
C TYR A 103 11.88 -9.81 12.54
N GLY A 104 12.03 -10.54 13.65
CA GLY A 104 12.51 -10.00 14.93
C GLY A 104 13.91 -9.38 14.85
N TRP A 105 14.81 -9.93 14.02
CA TRP A 105 16.16 -9.39 13.81
C TRP A 105 16.13 -7.99 13.18
N ARG A 106 15.13 -7.67 12.34
CA ARG A 106 14.98 -6.33 11.77
C ARG A 106 14.58 -5.30 12.81
N ARG A 107 13.72 -5.69 13.76
CA ARG A 107 13.38 -4.84 14.92
C ARG A 107 14.63 -4.62 15.80
N LEU A 108 15.41 -5.67 16.07
CA LEU A 108 16.67 -5.55 16.81
C LEU A 108 17.66 -4.62 16.11
N ALA A 109 17.81 -4.76 14.79
CA ALA A 109 18.66 -3.90 13.98
C ALA A 109 18.12 -2.45 13.88
N GLY A 110 16.81 -2.25 13.90
CA GLY A 110 16.22 -0.90 13.97
C GLY A 110 16.50 -0.22 15.32
N TRP A 111 16.42 -0.96 16.42
CA TRP A 111 16.70 -0.46 17.77
C TRP A 111 18.19 -0.26 18.07
N SER A 112 19.10 -0.90 17.34
CA SER A 112 20.54 -0.71 17.55
C SER A 112 20.98 0.72 17.23
N VAL A 113 20.38 1.40 16.25
CA VAL A 113 20.75 2.78 15.87
C VAL A 113 20.51 3.79 16.99
N PRO A 114 19.30 3.91 17.60
CA PRO A 114 19.09 4.84 18.70
C PRO A 114 19.88 4.44 19.95
N VAL A 115 20.08 3.14 20.22
CA VAL A 115 20.89 2.67 21.35
C VAL A 115 22.36 3.06 21.17
N LEU A 116 22.93 2.82 19.99
CA LEU A 116 24.30 3.23 19.68
C LEU A 116 24.44 4.75 19.62
N GLY A 117 23.44 5.47 19.10
CA GLY A 117 23.41 6.93 19.12
C GLY A 117 23.43 7.49 20.55
N LEU A 118 22.64 6.91 21.45
CA LEU A 118 22.64 7.25 22.88
C LEU A 118 24.01 6.95 23.52
N TRP A 119 24.62 5.81 23.18
CA TRP A 119 25.96 5.48 23.64
C TRP A 119 26.99 6.50 23.18
N GLN A 120 26.98 6.85 21.89
CA GLN A 120 27.92 7.75 21.25
C GLN A 120 27.82 9.19 21.75
N LEU A 121 26.59 9.69 21.91
CA LEU A 121 26.34 11.12 22.16
C LEU A 121 26.22 11.48 23.64
N LEU A 122 25.89 10.51 24.50
CA LEU A 122 25.63 10.76 25.92
C LEU A 122 26.45 9.87 26.84
N VAL A 123 26.34 8.54 26.70
CA VAL A 123 26.95 7.62 27.68
C VAL A 123 28.48 7.65 27.61
N GLY A 124 29.06 7.54 26.41
CA GLY A 124 30.50 7.54 26.19
C GLY A 124 31.19 8.79 26.76
N PRO A 125 30.73 10.01 26.42
CA PRO A 125 31.27 11.25 26.98
C PRO A 125 31.17 11.32 28.52
N VAL A 126 30.06 10.87 29.11
CA VAL A 126 29.88 10.86 30.57
C VAL A 126 30.81 9.87 31.23
N VAL A 127 30.95 8.65 30.70
CA VAL A 127 31.89 7.65 31.23
C VAL A 127 33.32 8.14 31.14
N GLN A 128 33.71 8.75 30.02
CA GLN A 128 35.03 9.36 29.87
C GLN A 128 35.26 10.48 30.89
N ALA A 129 34.25 11.33 31.13
CA ALA A 129 34.34 12.40 32.12
C ALA A 129 34.51 11.88 33.56
N ILE A 130 33.85 10.77 33.91
CA ILE A 130 33.91 10.18 35.25
C ILE A 130 35.22 9.38 35.46
N THR A 131 35.62 8.60 34.47
CA THR A 131 36.71 7.62 34.61
C THR A 131 38.06 8.15 34.15
N GLY A 132 38.08 9.24 33.37
CA GLY A 132 39.27 9.74 32.69
C GLY A 132 39.77 8.83 31.57
N ALA A 133 39.11 7.69 31.31
CA ALA A 133 39.50 6.76 30.27
C ALA A 133 39.03 7.27 28.91
N THR A 134 39.97 7.36 27.96
CA THR A 134 39.66 7.75 26.59
C THR A 134 38.89 6.62 25.89
N LEU A 135 37.59 6.80 25.72
CA LEU A 135 36.77 5.92 24.89
C LEU A 135 36.81 6.43 23.45
N THR A 136 37.62 5.80 22.60
CA THR A 136 37.63 6.14 21.17
C THR A 136 36.45 5.46 20.52
N THR A 137 35.40 6.22 20.25
CA THR A 137 34.32 5.78 19.39
C THR A 137 34.40 6.48 18.03
N ASP A 138 34.42 5.68 16.96
CA ASP A 138 34.39 6.20 15.60
C ASP A 138 32.95 6.63 15.24
N PHE A 139 32.72 7.93 15.29
CA PHE A 139 31.44 8.51 14.94
C PHE A 139 31.11 8.33 13.44
N ALA A 140 32.13 8.33 12.57
CA ALA A 140 31.92 8.11 11.14
C ALA A 140 31.45 6.67 10.86
N ALA A 141 32.02 5.68 11.55
CA ALA A 141 31.55 4.30 11.49
C ALA A 141 30.09 4.15 11.96
N PHE A 142 29.71 4.87 13.03
CA PHE A 142 28.31 4.89 13.48
C PHE A 142 27.36 5.50 12.43
N VAL A 143 27.72 6.63 11.82
CA VAL A 143 26.89 7.27 10.78
C VAL A 143 26.75 6.37 9.57
N ALA A 144 27.83 5.71 9.13
CA ALA A 144 27.79 4.75 8.04
C ALA A 144 26.87 3.56 8.35
N TYR A 145 26.99 2.98 9.55
CA TYR A 145 26.12 1.90 10.03
C TYR A 145 24.65 2.32 10.07
N ALA A 146 24.36 3.49 10.66
CA ALA A 146 23.00 4.02 10.76
C ALA A 146 22.38 4.22 9.37
N GLY A 147 23.16 4.71 8.39
CA GLY A 147 22.73 4.85 7.00
C GLY A 147 22.41 3.51 6.33
N ILE A 148 23.25 2.49 6.53
CA ILE A 148 22.99 1.13 6.00
C ILE A 148 21.72 0.55 6.61
N VAL A 149 21.59 0.61 7.93
CA VAL A 149 20.46 0.05 8.67
C VAL A 149 19.16 0.72 8.26
N THR A 150 19.09 2.05 8.30
CA THR A 150 17.86 2.79 7.94
C THR A 150 17.44 2.51 6.49
N THR A 151 18.39 2.46 5.56
CA THR A 151 18.12 2.20 4.13
C THR A 151 17.60 0.78 3.88
N PHE A 152 18.25 -0.24 4.45
CA PHE A 152 17.85 -1.64 4.25
C PHE A 152 16.61 -2.05 5.06
N LEU A 153 16.44 -1.50 6.27
CA LEU A 153 15.46 -1.97 7.24
C LEU A 153 14.17 -1.14 7.30
N MET A 154 14.22 0.18 7.10
CA MET A 154 13.00 1.02 7.05
C MET A 154 12.41 1.14 5.64
N GLY A 155 13.00 0.44 4.67
CA GLY A 155 12.50 0.34 3.30
C GLY A 155 12.77 1.62 2.50
N GLY A 156 13.20 1.45 1.25
CA GLY A 156 13.34 2.54 0.30
C GLY A 156 12.04 3.33 0.05
N HIS A 157 10.87 2.88 0.56
CA HIS A 157 9.61 3.63 0.54
C HIS A 157 9.63 4.86 1.46
N THR A 158 10.20 4.78 2.67
CA THR A 158 10.31 5.96 3.55
C THR A 158 11.26 7.00 2.95
N LEU A 159 12.36 6.54 2.35
CA LEU A 159 13.27 7.41 1.60
C LEU A 159 12.60 8.00 0.35
N LYS A 160 11.80 7.21 -0.38
CA LYS A 160 11.01 7.69 -1.54
C LYS A 160 9.92 8.67 -1.16
N GLU A 161 9.25 8.52 -0.03
CA GLU A 161 8.22 9.46 0.43
C GLU A 161 8.82 10.79 0.91
N VAL A 162 9.97 10.73 1.59
CA VAL A 162 10.68 11.94 2.04
C VAL A 162 11.38 12.65 0.88
N MET A 163 11.91 11.92 -0.10
CA MET A 163 12.67 12.46 -1.23
C MET A 163 11.81 12.71 -2.48
N GLY A 164 10.62 12.10 -2.55
CA GLY A 164 9.62 12.26 -3.61
C GLY A 164 8.65 13.41 -3.38
N ARG A 165 8.72 14.12 -2.23
CA ARG A 165 8.18 15.48 -2.12
C ARG A 165 9.08 16.45 -2.88
N LYS A 166 8.85 16.57 -4.19
CA LYS A 166 9.20 17.75 -4.97
C LYS A 166 7.97 18.19 -5.75
#